data_AF-A0A542BA01-F1
#
_entry.id   AF-A0A542BA01-F1
#
_cell.length_a   1.000
_cell.length_b   1.000
_cell.length_c   1.000
_cell.angle_alpha   90.00
_cell.angle_beta   90.00
_cell.angle_gamma   90.00
#
_symmetry.space_group_name_H-M   'P 1'
#
loop_
_entity.id
_entity.type
_entity.pdbx_description
1 polymer ?
#
loop_
_entity_poly.entity_id
_entity_poly.type
_entity_poly.pdbx_seq_one_letter_code
_entity_poly.pdbx_strand_id
1 'polypeptide(L)'
;MESAELVKVSPMQVRVATVQVDGEVAGADAFNMDHFGGILPNVGDQFLLIRSPDDYDTVTVQRRYFTTEAATRSIYWTLVVKVAEACSQFTQVATNALAVTDYLEAAKQGGPMPEVVAKRRKTNRVG
;
A
#
# COMPACT_ATOMS: atom_id res chain seq x y z
N MET A 1 -35.59 3.14 -24.97
CA MET A 1 -34.82 2.59 -23.85
C MET A 1 -33.55 3.44 -23.76
N GLU A 2 -33.61 4.53 -23.01
CA GLU A 2 -32.45 5.41 -22.84
C GLU A 2 -31.36 4.63 -22.11
N SER A 3 -30.20 4.54 -22.74
CA SER A 3 -28.98 4.02 -22.13
C SER A 3 -28.71 4.84 -20.86
N ALA A 4 -28.75 4.20 -19.70
CA ALA A 4 -28.28 4.80 -18.47
C ALA A 4 -26.81 5.21 -18.70
N GLU A 5 -26.56 6.52 -18.77
CA GLU A 5 -25.20 7.04 -18.70
C GLU A 5 -24.62 6.58 -17.36
N LEU A 6 -23.57 5.73 -17.44
CA LEU A 6 -22.80 5.35 -16.27
C LEU A 6 -22.17 6.61 -15.69
N VAL A 7 -22.78 7.14 -14.63
CA VAL A 7 -22.23 8.26 -13.87
C VAL A 7 -20.87 7.82 -13.33
N LYS A 8 -19.81 8.37 -13.92
CA LYS A 8 -18.43 8.08 -13.50
C LYS A 8 -18.15 8.83 -12.19
N VAL A 9 -18.37 8.15 -11.07
CA VAL A 9 -18.05 8.68 -9.74
C VAL A 9 -16.53 8.65 -9.57
N SER A 10 -15.96 9.73 -9.03
CA SER A 10 -14.53 9.73 -8.69
C SER A 10 -14.29 8.73 -7.56
N PRO A 11 -13.22 7.90 -7.65
CA PRO A 11 -12.95 6.90 -6.63
C PRO A 11 -12.72 7.59 -5.28
N MET A 12 -13.25 6.98 -4.21
CA MET A 12 -13.08 7.47 -2.84
C MET A 12 -11.59 7.53 -2.50
N GLN A 13 -11.12 8.68 -2.02
CA GLN A 13 -9.72 8.85 -1.62
C GLN A 13 -9.47 8.31 -0.21
N VAL A 14 -8.26 7.82 0.00
CA VAL A 14 -7.72 7.37 1.27
C VAL A 14 -6.36 8.05 1.47
N ARG A 15 -6.22 8.79 2.56
CA ARG A 15 -4.98 9.43 2.97
C ARG A 15 -4.35 8.64 4.12
N VAL A 16 -3.05 8.35 4.06
CA VAL A 16 -2.32 7.63 5.11
C VAL A 16 -1.37 8.58 5.80
N ALA A 17 -1.68 8.95 7.04
CA ALA A 17 -0.89 9.85 7.88
C ALA A 17 -0.10 9.05 8.92
N THR A 18 1.15 9.44 9.17
CA THR A 18 2.06 8.66 10.04
C THR A 18 2.31 9.37 11.37
N VAL A 19 2.08 8.65 12.47
CA VAL A 19 2.43 9.08 13.83
C VAL A 19 3.95 9.03 13.98
N GLN A 20 4.54 10.17 14.30
CA GLN A 20 5.96 10.37 14.55
C GLN A 20 6.34 9.93 15.97
N VAL A 21 7.64 9.91 16.25
CA VAL A 21 8.19 9.47 17.55
C VAL A 21 7.73 10.36 18.71
N ASP A 22 7.53 11.65 18.46
CA ASP A 22 7.02 12.63 19.43
C ASP A 22 5.50 12.58 19.61
N GLY A 23 4.80 11.74 18.85
CA GLY A 23 3.34 11.59 18.87
C GLY A 23 2.60 12.52 17.90
N GLU A 24 3.30 13.41 17.20
CA GLU A 24 2.71 14.24 16.15
C GLU A 24 2.30 13.40 14.94
N VAL A 25 1.30 13.88 14.19
CA VAL A 25 0.85 13.24 12.96
C VAL A 25 1.42 14.00 11.77
N ALA A 26 2.37 13.38 11.07
CA ALA A 26 2.97 13.97 9.87
C ALA A 26 2.14 13.68 8.61
N GLY A 27 2.47 14.43 7.55
CA GLY A 27 1.77 14.50 6.27
C GLY A 27 1.35 13.16 5.68
N ALA A 28 0.34 13.22 4.81
CA ALA A 28 -0.36 12.04 4.35
C ALA A 28 -0.06 11.68 2.90
N ASP A 29 0.23 10.40 2.67
CA ASP A 29 0.26 9.80 1.34
C ASP A 29 -1.17 9.63 0.83
N ALA A 30 -1.43 9.90 -0.45
CA ALA A 30 -2.77 9.84 -1.03
C ALA A 30 -2.95 8.64 -1.97
N PHE A 31 -3.99 7.86 -1.72
CA PHE A 31 -4.37 6.68 -2.47
C PHE A 31 -5.86 6.72 -2.79
N ASN A 32 -6.31 5.77 -3.62
CA ASN A 32 -7.73 5.51 -3.87
C ASN A 32 -8.15 4.23 -3.14
N MET A 33 -9.44 4.09 -2.83
CA MET A 33 -10.00 2.89 -2.19
C MET A 33 -9.65 1.60 -2.94
N ASP A 34 -9.57 1.65 -4.27
CA ASP A 34 -9.22 0.51 -5.11
C ASP A 34 -7.80 -0.03 -4.83
N HIS A 35 -6.90 0.84 -4.35
CA HIS A 35 -5.56 0.43 -3.91
C HIS A 35 -5.64 -0.61 -2.77
N PHE A 36 -6.68 -0.52 -1.94
CA PHE A 36 -6.94 -1.44 -0.84
C PHE A 36 -7.93 -2.54 -1.23
N GLY A 37 -8.14 -2.79 -2.52
CA GLY A 37 -9.10 -3.78 -3.01
C GLY A 37 -10.55 -3.45 -2.66
N GLY A 38 -10.86 -2.17 -2.42
CA GLY A 38 -12.21 -1.72 -2.04
C GLY A 38 -12.50 -1.76 -0.54
N ILE A 39 -11.57 -2.26 0.29
CA ILE A 39 -11.77 -2.45 1.73
C ILE A 39 -10.69 -1.70 2.50
N LEU A 40 -11.08 -0.77 3.37
CA LEU A 40 -10.16 -0.09 4.26
C LEU A 40 -9.65 -1.04 5.36
N PRO A 41 -8.33 -1.09 5.61
CA PRO A 41 -7.77 -1.71 6.80
C PRO A 41 -8.48 -1.24 8.07
N ASN A 42 -8.68 -2.14 9.03
CA ASN A 42 -9.25 -1.85 10.35
C ASN A 42 -8.18 -1.40 11.34
N VAL A 43 -8.62 -0.81 12.45
CA VAL A 43 -7.72 -0.48 13.57
C VAL A 43 -7.09 -1.76 14.11
N GLY A 44 -5.77 -1.75 14.27
CA GLY A 44 -4.97 -2.90 14.68
C GLY A 44 -4.40 -3.71 13.51
N ASP A 45 -4.93 -3.56 12.30
CA ASP A 45 -4.39 -4.24 11.13
C ASP A 45 -2.98 -3.72 10.82
N GLN A 46 -2.13 -4.63 10.35
CA GLN A 46 -0.77 -4.35 9.92
C GLN A 46 -0.64 -4.53 8.42
N PHE A 47 0.08 -3.63 7.77
CA PHE A 47 0.37 -3.74 6.34
C PHE A 47 1.73 -3.11 6.01
N LEU A 48 2.21 -3.40 4.81
CA LEU A 48 3.44 -2.87 4.27
C LEU A 48 3.14 -1.62 3.45
N LEU A 49 3.75 -0.50 3.82
CA LEU A 49 3.75 0.70 3.01
C LEU A 49 5.02 0.71 2.16
N ILE A 50 4.94 0.16 0.96
CA ILE A 50 6.06 0.07 0.02
C ILE A 50 6.15 1.38 -0.76
N ARG A 51 7.16 2.20 -0.49
CA ARG A 51 7.39 3.47 -1.20
C ARG A 51 8.30 3.30 -2.41
N SER A 52 9.24 2.35 -2.32
CA SER A 52 10.11 1.95 -3.43
C SER A 52 10.47 0.46 -3.31
N PRO A 53 11.08 -0.15 -4.34
CA PRO A 53 11.48 -1.56 -4.27
C PRO A 53 12.39 -1.91 -3.09
N ASP A 54 13.18 -0.96 -2.60
CA ASP A 54 14.14 -1.16 -1.51
C ASP A 54 13.73 -0.46 -0.20
N ASP A 55 12.61 0.26 -0.21
CA ASP A 55 12.15 1.06 0.94
C ASP A 55 10.68 0.79 1.25
N TYR A 56 10.46 0.15 2.39
CA TYR A 56 9.13 -0.15 2.90
C TYR A 56 9.08 -0.01 4.42
N ASP A 57 7.96 0.49 4.91
CA ASP A 57 7.64 0.53 6.33
C ASP A 57 6.62 -0.56 6.66
N THR A 58 6.81 -1.27 7.78
CA THR A 58 5.71 -2.01 8.40
C THR A 58 4.94 -1.03 9.26
N VAL A 59 3.64 -0.92 9.06
CA VAL A 59 2.80 0.03 9.80
C VAL A 59 1.59 -0.66 10.41
N THR A 60 1.12 -0.14 11.54
CA THR A 60 -0.13 -0.57 12.19
C THR A 60 -1.15 0.57 12.19
N VAL A 61 -2.38 0.28 11.78
CA VAL A 61 -3.48 1.25 11.81
C VAL A 61 -3.86 1.56 13.25
N GLN A 62 -3.73 2.83 13.64
CA GLN A 62 -4.11 3.31 14.98
C GLN A 62 -5.54 3.83 15.01
N ARG A 63 -5.92 4.60 13.99
CA ARG A 63 -7.23 5.27 13.89
C ARG A 63 -7.67 5.42 12.44
N ARG A 64 -8.97 5.60 12.26
CA ARG A 64 -9.62 5.93 10.99
C ARG A 64 -10.51 7.12 11.19
N TYR A 65 -10.33 8.13 10.37
CA TYR A 65 -11.17 9.32 10.37
C TYR A 65 -11.82 9.47 9.01
N PHE A 66 -13.12 9.77 9.00
CA PHE A 66 -13.79 10.22 7.81
C PHE A 66 -13.75 11.74 7.80
N THR A 67 -13.07 12.32 6.82
CA THR A 67 -12.75 13.74 6.78
C THR A 67 -13.54 14.43 5.67
N THR A 68 -14.09 15.59 5.98
CA THR A 68 -14.73 16.48 5.03
C THR A 68 -14.02 17.83 5.02
N GLU A 69 -13.53 18.26 3.85
CA GLU A 69 -12.84 19.53 3.69
C GLU A 69 -13.80 20.56 3.07
N ALA A 70 -14.15 21.60 3.83
CA ALA A 70 -15.11 22.61 3.37
C ALA A 70 -14.62 23.40 2.13
N ALA A 71 -13.33 23.73 2.08
CA ALA A 71 -12.75 24.54 1.01
C ALA A 71 -12.76 23.82 -0.34
N THR A 72 -12.42 22.53 -0.35
CA THR A 72 -12.33 21.71 -1.56
C THR A 72 -13.60 20.89 -1.81
N ARG A 73 -14.55 20.90 -0.86
CA ARG A 73 -15.71 19.99 -0.79
C ARG A 73 -15.31 18.52 -0.94
N SER A 74 -14.07 18.18 -0.58
CA SER A 74 -13.55 16.83 -0.69
C SER A 74 -13.96 16.01 0.50
N ILE A 75 -14.25 14.73 0.26
CA ILE A 75 -14.50 13.73 1.29
C ILE A 75 -13.49 12.61 1.10
N TYR A 76 -12.89 12.15 2.19
CA TYR A 76 -11.90 11.08 2.13
C TYR A 76 -11.76 10.39 3.48
N TRP A 77 -11.21 9.18 3.44
CA TRP A 77 -10.76 8.50 4.63
C TRP A 77 -9.33 8.90 4.97
N THR A 78 -9.04 9.12 6.25
CA THR A 78 -7.69 9.26 6.77
C THR A 78 -7.38 8.06 7.65
N LEU A 79 -6.41 7.26 7.24
CA LEU A 79 -5.79 6.23 8.07
C LEU A 79 -4.63 6.86 8.83
N VAL A 80 -4.71 6.85 10.16
CA VAL A 80 -3.56 7.21 11.00
C VAL A 80 -2.83 5.94 11.37
N VAL A 81 -1.58 5.84 10.97
CA VAL A 81 -0.74 4.66 11.15
C VAL A 81 0.49 4.98 12.00
N LYS A 82 1.05 3.97 12.65
CA LYS A 82 2.31 4.06 13.38
C LYS A 82 3.28 3.03 12.80
N VAL A 83 4.55 3.39 12.67
CA VAL A 83 5.61 2.44 12.32
C VAL A 83 5.65 1.34 13.38
N ALA A 84 5.61 0.10 12.90
CA ALA A 84 5.67 -1.10 13.72
C ALA A 84 6.97 -1.85 13.44
N GLU A 85 7.45 -2.56 14.44
CA GLU A 85 8.58 -3.46 14.26
C GLU A 85 8.18 -4.58 13.28
N ALA A 86 8.96 -4.74 12.21
CA ALA A 86 8.73 -5.80 11.25
C ALA A 86 9.04 -7.16 11.90
N CYS A 87 8.05 -8.05 11.98
CA CYS A 87 8.32 -9.42 12.35
C CYS A 87 8.92 -10.20 11.17
N SER A 88 9.60 -11.31 11.46
CA SER A 88 10.26 -12.13 10.43
C SER A 88 9.32 -12.57 9.30
N GLN A 89 8.05 -12.82 9.61
CA GLN A 89 7.03 -13.19 8.63
C GLN A 89 6.71 -12.01 7.69
N PHE A 90 6.59 -10.79 8.23
CA PHE A 90 6.38 -9.59 7.41
C PHE A 90 7.54 -9.32 6.46
N THR A 91 8.79 -9.48 6.92
CA THR A 91 9.98 -9.35 6.07
C THR A 91 9.98 -10.36 4.92
N GLN A 92 9.58 -11.61 5.17
CA GLN A 92 9.49 -12.63 4.13
C GLN A 92 8.39 -12.31 3.11
N VAL A 93 7.22 -11.84 3.57
CA VAL A 93 6.12 -11.41 2.71
C VAL A 93 6.56 -10.23 1.84
N ALA A 94 7.20 -9.21 2.43
CA ALA A 94 7.72 -8.05 1.72
C ALA A 94 8.72 -8.47 0.63
N THR A 95 9.71 -9.28 1.00
CA THR A 95 10.74 -9.78 0.09
C THR A 95 10.15 -10.55 -1.09
N ASN A 96 9.14 -11.40 -0.84
CA ASN A 96 8.48 -12.16 -1.89
C ASN A 96 7.65 -11.25 -2.82
N ALA A 97 6.87 -10.33 -2.25
CA ALA A 97 6.06 -9.39 -3.02
C ALA A 97 6.94 -8.52 -3.95
N LEU A 98 8.06 -8.01 -3.44
CA LEU A 98 9.02 -7.23 -4.21
C LEU A 98 9.67 -8.05 -5.32
N ALA A 99 10.08 -9.30 -5.03
CA ALA A 99 10.65 -10.18 -6.05
C ALA A 99 9.66 -10.51 -7.19
N VAL A 100 8.36 -10.58 -6.89
CA VAL A 100 7.31 -10.75 -7.92
C VAL A 100 7.17 -9.48 -8.75
N THR A 101 7.16 -8.30 -8.14
CA THR A 101 7.11 -7.02 -8.85
C THR A 101 8.32 -6.85 -9.78
N ASP A 102 9.54 -7.09 -9.29
CA ASP A 102 10.78 -7.09 -10.08
C ASP A 102 10.66 -8.01 -11.31
N TYR A 103 10.10 -9.22 -11.10
CA TYR A 103 9.91 -10.19 -12.17
C TYR A 103 8.93 -9.71 -13.24
N LEU A 104 7.79 -9.12 -12.83
CA LEU A 104 6.79 -8.61 -13.75
C LEU A 104 7.30 -7.41 -14.54
N GLU A 105 8.04 -6.51 -13.92
CA GLU A 105 8.65 -5.36 -14.60
C GLU A 105 9.74 -5.81 -15.59
N ALA A 106 10.60 -6.75 -15.20
CA ALA A 106 11.61 -7.32 -16.11
C ALA A 106 10.98 -8.03 -17.32
N ALA A 107 9.88 -8.76 -17.10
CA ALA A 107 9.14 -9.42 -18.18
C ALA A 107 8.49 -8.42 -19.16
N LYS A 108 7.94 -7.31 -18.65
CA LYS A 108 7.37 -6.24 -19.49
C LYS A 108 8.42 -5.52 -20.33
N GLN A 109 9.64 -5.39 -19.82
CA GLN A 109 10.75 -4.72 -20.50
C GLN A 109 11.51 -5.62 -21.49
N GLY A 110 11.08 -6.88 -21.68
CA GLY A 110 11.73 -7.84 -22.57
C GLY A 110 13.09 -8.33 -22.05
N GLY A 111 13.35 -8.19 -20.74
CA GLY A 111 14.61 -8.58 -20.11
C GLY A 111 14.80 -10.10 -20.02
N PRO A 112 16.05 -10.59 -19.99
CA PRO A 112 16.35 -12.02 -19.97
C PRO A 112 15.87 -12.70 -18.68
N MET A 113 14.90 -13.61 -18.81
CA MET A 113 14.33 -14.45 -17.73
C MET A 113 15.32 -15.23 -16.83
N PRO A 114 16.53 -15.68 -17.26
CA PRO A 114 17.35 -16.61 -16.45
C PRO A 114 17.86 -16.06 -15.11
N GLU A 115 18.29 -14.79 -15.05
CA GLU A 115 18.84 -14.19 -13.82
C GLU A 115 17.76 -13.90 -12.78
N VAL A 116 16.56 -13.54 -13.25
CA VAL A 116 15.40 -13.26 -12.40
C VAL A 116 14.82 -14.54 -11.79
N VAL A 117 14.79 -15.64 -12.55
CA VAL A 117 14.42 -16.97 -12.05
C VAL A 117 15.43 -17.48 -11.01
N ALA A 118 16.72 -17.14 -11.16
CA ALA A 118 17.74 -17.50 -10.17
C ALA A 118 17.55 -16.77 -8.83
N LYS A 119 17.17 -15.47 -8.84
CA LYS A 119 16.82 -14.70 -7.62
C LYS A 119 15.62 -15.34 -6.90
N ARG A 120 14.55 -15.72 -7.64
CA ARG A 120 13.35 -16.39 -7.10
C ARG A 120 13.62 -17.80 -6.54
N ARG A 121 14.51 -18.57 -7.17
CA ARG A 121 14.91 -19.91 -6.68
C ARG A 121 15.74 -19.85 -5.39
N LYS A 122 16.48 -18.76 -5.16
CA LYS A 122 17.27 -18.57 -3.95
C LYS A 122 16.36 -18.26 -2.74
N THR A 123 15.33 -17.44 -2.93
CA THR A 123 14.33 -17.12 -1.88
C THR A 123 13.53 -18.34 -1.42
N ASN A 124 13.21 -19.26 -2.34
CA ASN A 124 12.45 -20.49 -2.03
C ASN A 124 13.29 -21.66 -1.47
N ARG A 125 14.61 -21.50 -1.32
CA ARG A 125 15.52 -22.55 -0.80
C ARG A 125 16.01 -22.31 0.63
N VAL A 126 15.65 -21.17 1.25
CA VAL A 126 16.08 -20.82 2.62
C VAL A 126 14.87 -20.76 3.56
N GLY A 127 13.95 -21.72 3.40
CA GLY A 127 12.88 -22.03 4.35
C GLY A 127 13.09 -23.41 4.94
#